data_AF-A0A1E5L7W0-F1
#
_entry.id   AF-A0A1E5L7W0-F1
#
_cell.length_a   1.000
_cell.length_b   1.000
_cell.length_c   1.000
_cell.angle_alpha   90.00
_cell.angle_beta   90.00
_cell.angle_gamma   90.00
#
_symmetry.space_group_name_H-M   'P 1'
#
loop_
_entity.id
_entity.type
_entity.pdbx_description
1 polymer ?
#
loop_
_entity_poly.entity_id
_entity_poly.type
_entity_poly.pdbx_seq_one_letter_code
_entity_poly.pdbx_strand_id
1 'polypeptide(L)' 'MSNVDLKTFPYGKTTALTMLYLEKQDLSNLSPEELVDKYNEVYEKISKRFSEPKSNKTITVRAF' A
#
# COMPACT_ATOMS: atom_id res chain seq x y z
N MET A 1 5.84 -28.23 13.36
CA MET A 1 4.60 -27.48 13.07
C MET A 1 4.80 -26.07 13.60
N SER A 2 5.12 -25.12 12.74
CA SER A 2 5.21 -23.71 13.12
C SER A 2 3.79 -23.18 13.31
N ASN A 3 3.49 -22.79 14.54
CA ASN A 3 2.26 -22.07 14.89
C ASN A 3 2.39 -20.66 14.29
N VAL A 4 1.80 -20.45 13.11
CA VAL A 4 1.75 -19.13 12.48
C VAL A 4 0.70 -18.32 13.23
N ASP A 5 1.11 -17.62 14.28
CA ASP A 5 0.29 -16.62 14.94
C ASP A 5 0.00 -15.50 13.93
N LEU A 6 -1.16 -15.56 13.26
CA LEU A 6 -1.73 -14.51 12.40
C LEU A 6 -2.19 -13.27 13.22
N LYS A 7 -1.51 -12.98 14.33
CA LYS A 7 -1.63 -11.77 15.15
C LYS A 7 -0.81 -10.70 14.42
N THR A 8 -1.31 -9.94 13.48
CA THR A 8 -2.53 -9.17 13.51
C THR A 8 -2.57 -8.59 12.12
N PHE A 9 -3.40 -9.10 11.20
CA PHE A 9 -3.54 -8.42 9.91
C PHE A 9 -3.89 -6.96 10.20
N PRO A 10 -3.11 -6.00 9.70
CA PRO A 10 -3.25 -4.62 10.10
C PRO A 10 -4.66 -4.10 9.76
N TYR A 11 -5.24 -3.32 10.67
CA TYR A 11 -6.60 -2.79 10.50
C TYR A 11 -6.62 -1.83 9.30
N GLY A 12 -7.35 -2.21 8.25
CA GLY A 12 -7.59 -1.36 7.09
C GLY A 12 -6.90 -1.81 5.79
N LYS A 13 -7.61 -1.60 4.68
CA LYS A 13 -7.17 -2.00 3.33
C LYS A 13 -5.83 -1.35 2.94
N THR A 14 -5.64 -0.08 3.30
CA THR A 14 -4.42 0.68 3.03
C THR A 14 -3.22 0.06 3.76
N THR A 15 -3.35 -0.14 5.07
CA THR A 15 -2.33 -0.69 5.97
C THR A 15 -1.88 -2.09 5.54
N ALA A 16 -2.84 -2.95 5.19
CA ALA A 16 -2.57 -4.30 4.70
C ALA A 16 -1.82 -4.30 3.37
N LEU A 17 -2.20 -3.43 2.43
CA LEU A 17 -1.49 -3.30 1.15
C LEU A 17 -0.10 -2.70 1.32
N THR A 18 0.08 -1.76 2.25
CA THR A 18 1.41 -1.21 2.59
C THR A 18 2.33 -2.29 3.11
N MET A 19 1.91 -3.07 4.11
CA MET A 19 2.74 -4.16 4.66
C MET A 19 3.03 -5.24 3.61
N LEU A 20 2.03 -5.65 2.82
CA LEU A 20 2.21 -6.61 1.74
C LEU A 20 3.21 -6.11 0.69
N TYR A 21 3.20 -4.81 0.37
CA TYR A 21 4.14 -4.24 -0.59
C TYR A 21 5.57 -4.23 -0.05
N LEU A 22 5.74 -3.86 1.23
CA LEU A 22 7.05 -3.80 1.88
C LEU A 22 7.64 -5.19 2.12
N GLU A 23 6.83 -6.19 2.48
CA GLU A 23 7.27 -7.58 2.66
C GLU A 23 7.93 -8.17 1.41
N LYS A 24 7.50 -7.72 0.22
CA LYS A 24 8.07 -8.17 -1.06
C LYS A 24 9.34 -7.44 -1.46
N GLN A 25 9.80 -6.47 -0.65
CA GLN A 25 11.03 -5.73 -0.89
C GLN A 25 12.15 -6.21 0.01
N ASP A 26 13.39 -5.96 -0.42
CA ASP A 26 14.54 -6.10 0.45
C ASP A 26 14.59 -4.90 1.41
N LEU A 27 14.31 -5.15 2.69
CA LEU A 27 14.32 -4.16 3.77
C LEU A 27 15.53 -4.34 4.70
N SER A 28 16.40 -5.32 4.44
CA SER A 28 17.52 -5.65 5.33
C SER A 28 18.58 -4.55 5.44
N ASN A 29 18.60 -3.63 4.48
CA ASN A 29 19.55 -2.51 4.43
C ASN A 29 18.97 -1.20 4.99
N LEU A 30 17.72 -1.19 5.45
CA LEU A 30 17.09 0.02 5.99
C LEU A 30 17.27 0.10 7.50
N SER A 31 17.59 1.29 7.99
CA SER A 31 17.50 1.57 9.43
C SER A 31 16.04 1.56 9.90
N PRO A 32 15.79 1.41 11.21
CA PRO A 32 14.44 1.49 11.75
C PRO A 32 13.72 2.81 11.43
N GLU A 33 14.46 3.92 11.36
CA GLU A 33 13.93 5.24 11.01
C GLU A 33 13.50 5.29 9.54
N GLU A 34 14.38 4.84 8.64
CA GLU A 34 14.07 4.77 7.20
C GLU A 34 12.93 3.80 6.89
N LEU A 35 12.78 2.73 7.67
CA LEU A 35 11.66 1.81 7.54
C LEU A 35 10.33 2.51 7.84
N VAL A 36 10.29 3.36 8.89
CA VAL A 36 9.11 4.15 9.25
C VAL A 36 8.79 5.16 8.15
N ASP A 37 9.79 5.88 7.66
CA ASP A 37 9.60 6.85 6.58
C ASP A 37 9.06 6.19 5.31
N LYS A 38 9.63 5.04 4.93
CA LYS A 38 9.19 4.28 3.75
C LYS A 38 7.79 3.70 3.91
N TYR A 39 7.45 3.25 5.13
CA TYR A 39 6.10 2.82 5.43
C TYR A 39 5.09 3.95 5.26
N ASN A 40 5.37 5.13 5.80
CA ASN A 40 4.51 6.30 5.70
C ASN A 40 4.34 6.73 4.24
N GLU A 41 5.43 6.79 3.47
CA GLU A 41 5.41 7.14 2.06
C GLU A 41 4.49 6.21 1.24
N VAL A 42 4.64 4.89 1.42
CA VAL A 42 3.83 3.90 0.71
C VAL A 42 2.36 3.96 1.16
N TYR A 43 2.13 4.10 2.47
CA TYR A 43 0.79 4.25 3.04
C TYR A 43 0.06 5.47 2.46
N GLU A 44 0.71 6.63 2.38
CA GLU A 44 0.13 7.83 1.80
C GLU A 44 -0.21 7.66 0.33
N LYS A 45 0.69 7.04 -0.45
CA LYS A 45 0.45 6.74 -1.87
C LYS A 45 -0.78 5.84 -2.05
N ILE A 46 -0.89 4.77 -1.28
CA ILE A 46 -2.03 3.84 -1.36
C ILE A 46 -3.31 4.54 -0.88
N SER A 47 -3.25 5.29 0.21
CA SER A 47 -4.39 6.05 0.75
C SER A 47 -4.91 7.08 -0.25
N LYS A 48 -4.00 7.79 -0.91
CA LYS A 48 -4.32 8.74 -1.98
C LYS A 48 -5.02 8.04 -3.15
N ARG A 49 -4.56 6.86 -3.56
CA ARG A 49 -5.23 6.08 -4.61
C ARG A 49 -6.63 5.61 -4.23
N PHE A 50 -6.89 5.33 -2.95
CA PHE A 50 -8.25 5.03 -2.49
C PHE A 50 -9.15 6.26 -2.40
N SER A 51 -8.56 7.42 -2.11
CA SER A 51 -9.27 8.70 -1.97
C SER A 51 -9.47 9.43 -3.29
N GLU A 52 -8.66 9.13 -4.31
CA GLU A 52 -8.86 9.64 -5.67
C GLU A 52 -10.26 9.23 -6.15
N PRO A 53 -11.15 10.18 -6.46
CA PRO A 53 -12.45 9.85 -7.02
C PRO A 53 -12.17 9.04 -8.28
N LYS A 54 -12.85 7.90 -8.44
CA LYS A 54 -12.79 7.13 -9.68
C LYS A 54 -13.19 8.09 -10.79
N SER A 55 -12.18 8.64 -11.45
CA SER A 55 -12.35 9.39 -12.68
C SER A 55 -12.96 8.39 -13.63
N ASN A 56 -14.29 8.45 -13.73
CA ASN A 56 -15.03 7.80 -14.79
C ASN A 56 -14.45 8.45 -16.03
N LYS A 57 -13.45 7.80 -16.63
CA LYS A 57 -12.83 8.26 -17.85
C LYS A 57 -13.91 8.10 -18.90
N THR A 58 -14.77 9.11 -19.03
CA THR A 58 -15.74 9.23 -20.12
C THR A 58 -14.89 9.27 -21.37
N ILE A 59 -14.77 8.12 -22.03
CA ILE A 59 -14.16 8.02 -23.34
C ILE A 59 -15.15 8.73 -24.26
N THR A 60 -14.96 10.03 -24.44
CA THR A 60 -15.65 10.77 -25.50
C THR A 60 -15.04 10.29 -26.82
N VAL A 61 -15.63 9.25 -27.40
CA VAL A 61 -15.44 8.91 -28.81
C VAL A 61 -15.97 10.09 -29.61
N ARG A 62 -15.07 10.98 -30.06
CA ARG A 62 -15.42 11.94 -31.11
C ARG A 62 -15.59 11.15 -32.41
N ALA A 63 -16.84 11.00 -32.84
CA ALA A 63 -17.16 10.59 -34.19
C ALA A 63 -16.68 11.68 -35.15
N PHE A 64 -15.86 11.29 -36.12
CA PHE A 64 -15.55 12.07 -37.32
C PHE A 64 -16.20 11.37 -38.50
#